data_AF-A0A962X4Q6-F1
#
_entry.id   AF-A0A962X4Q6-F1
#
_cell.length_a   1.000
_cell.length_b   1.000
_cell.length_c   1.000
_cell.angle_alpha   90.00
_cell.angle_beta   90.00
_cell.angle_gamma   90.00
#
_symmetry.space_group_name_H-M   'P 1'
#
loop_
_entity.id
_entity.type
_entity.pdbx_description
1 polymer ?
#
loop_
_entity_poly.entity_id
_entity_poly.type
_entity_poly.pdbx_seq_one_letter_code
_entity_poly.pdbx_strand_id
1 'polypeptide(L)'
;MNRGFRTVVVLAALLFSLPVAATNGYWSHGFGPKSKSIAGACVAMAFGGMCAATNPGSLAIVGNRLEFGVALFAPDRGFVADDLVPGAGDPIPDGTYNSENDFFLIPHFAYNRML
;
A
#
# COMPACT_ATOMS: atom_id res chain seq x y z
N MET A 1 -25.15 4.45 -31.66
CA MET A 1 -24.01 3.62 -31.22
C MET A 1 -24.54 2.29 -30.68
N ASN A 2 -24.23 1.18 -31.34
CA ASN A 2 -24.88 -0.12 -31.07
C ASN A 2 -24.49 -0.69 -29.70
N ARG A 3 -25.44 -1.31 -28.98
CA ARG A 3 -25.21 -1.89 -27.65
C ARG A 3 -24.05 -2.89 -27.65
N GLY A 4 -23.93 -3.72 -28.69
CA GLY A 4 -22.83 -4.69 -28.82
C GLY A 4 -21.44 -4.04 -28.92
N PHE A 5 -21.33 -2.90 -29.61
CA PHE A 5 -20.07 -2.16 -29.71
C PHE A 5 -19.61 -1.62 -28.35
N ARG A 6 -20.56 -1.13 -27.53
CA ARG A 6 -20.26 -0.65 -26.17
C ARG A 6 -19.78 -1.79 -25.27
N THR A 7 -20.41 -2.96 -25.36
CA THR A 7 -20.01 -4.14 -24.56
C THR A 7 -18.61 -4.62 -24.93
N VAL A 8 -18.28 -4.67 -26.22
CA VAL A 8 -16.95 -5.10 -26.70
C VAL A 8 -15.87 -4.13 -26.25
N VAL A 9 -16.12 -2.82 -26.30
CA VAL A 9 -15.15 -1.80 -25.84
C VAL A 9 -14.89 -1.91 -24.34
N VAL A 10 -15.92 -2.14 -23.52
CA VAL A 10 -15.76 -2.32 -22.06
C VAL A 10 -14.99 -3.59 -21.74
N LEU A 11 -15.29 -4.70 -22.43
CA LEU A 11 -14.56 -5.97 -22.23
C LEU A 11 -13.10 -5.85 -22.65
N ALA A 12 -12.81 -5.17 -23.77
CA ALA A 12 -11.44 -4.91 -24.18
C ALA A 12 -10.70 -4.04 -23.16
N ALA A 13 -11.31 -2.97 -22.63
CA ALA A 13 -10.68 -2.11 -21.63
C ALA A 13 -10.32 -2.85 -20.33
N LEU A 14 -11.14 -3.82 -19.90
CA LEU A 14 -10.85 -4.65 -18.73
C LEU A 14 -9.67 -5.62 -18.98
N LEU A 15 -9.55 -6.13 -20.21
CA LEU A 15 -8.47 -7.06 -20.60
C LEU A 15 -7.13 -6.35 -20.85
N PHE A 16 -7.15 -5.07 -21.19
CA PHE A 16 -5.95 -4.25 -21.45
C PHE A 16 -5.57 -3.34 -20.28
N SER A 17 -6.00 -3.64 -19.05
CA SER A 17 -5.56 -2.91 -17.87
C SER A 17 -4.06 -3.17 -17.63
N LEU A 18 -3.22 -2.24 -18.05
CA LEU A 18 -1.79 -2.28 -17.78
C LEU A 18 -1.57 -2.06 -16.27
N PRO A 19 -0.68 -2.83 -15.61
CA PRO A 19 -0.30 -2.55 -14.24
C PRO A 19 0.43 -1.21 -14.22
N VAL A 20 -0.21 -0.18 -13.66
CA VAL A 20 0.52 1.03 -13.26
C VAL A 20 1.35 0.64 -12.05
N ALA A 21 2.68 0.77 -12.18
CA ALA A 21 3.61 0.62 -11.08
C ALA A 21 3.54 1.86 -10.18
N ALA A 22 2.40 2.05 -9.50
CA ALA A 22 2.30 3.00 -8.41
C ALA A 22 2.83 2.30 -7.16
N THR A 23 3.90 2.82 -6.58
CA THR A 23 4.29 2.43 -5.23
C THR A 23 3.19 2.85 -4.27
N ASN A 24 2.93 2.04 -3.24
CA ASN A 24 2.09 2.48 -2.13
C ASN A 24 2.66 3.81 -1.61
N GLY A 25 1.79 4.79 -1.33
CA GLY A 25 2.23 6.08 -0.81
C GLY A 25 2.91 5.96 0.56
N TYR A 26 3.10 7.08 1.25
CA TYR A 26 3.74 7.10 2.57
C TYR A 26 3.10 6.13 3.59
N TRP A 27 1.80 5.84 3.45
CA TRP A 27 1.06 4.98 4.36
C TRP A 27 1.12 3.50 3.99
N SER A 28 1.18 2.67 5.03
CA SER A 28 1.10 1.22 4.91
C SER A 28 -0.22 0.79 4.26
N HIS A 29 -0.16 -0.06 3.24
CA HIS A 29 -1.31 -0.62 2.51
C HIS A 29 -2.13 -1.65 3.30
N GLY A 30 -2.05 -1.66 4.63
CA GLY A 30 -2.63 -2.69 5.49
C GLY A 30 -1.79 -2.93 6.74
N PHE A 31 -2.44 -3.40 7.81
CA PHE A 31 -1.81 -3.56 9.12
C PHE A 31 -1.80 -5.03 9.55
N GLY A 32 -0.61 -5.53 9.90
CA GLY A 32 -0.37 -6.95 10.17
C GLY A 32 -0.29 -7.82 8.90
N PRO A 33 0.21 -9.06 9.02
CA PRO A 33 0.45 -9.95 7.89
C PRO A 33 -0.83 -10.27 7.14
N LYS A 34 -1.94 -10.57 7.85
CA LYS A 34 -3.21 -10.98 7.21
C LYS A 34 -3.80 -9.89 6.32
N SER A 35 -3.85 -8.64 6.80
CA SER A 35 -4.34 -7.50 6.01
C SER A 35 -3.46 -7.26 4.79
N LYS A 36 -2.13 -7.27 4.98
CA LYS A 36 -1.16 -7.06 3.90
C LYS A 36 -1.23 -8.14 2.83
N SER A 37 -1.42 -9.41 3.21
CA SER A 37 -1.54 -10.55 2.28
C SER A 37 -2.73 -10.46 1.31
N ILE A 38 -3.69 -9.58 1.56
CA ILE A 38 -4.89 -9.37 0.74
C ILE A 38 -5.06 -7.90 0.33
N ALA A 39 -3.95 -7.19 0.16
CA ALA A 39 -3.92 -5.79 -0.29
C ALA A 39 -4.66 -4.80 0.63
N GLY A 40 -4.67 -5.05 1.93
CA GLY A 40 -5.16 -4.09 2.94
C GLY A 40 -6.60 -4.25 3.37
N ALA A 41 -7.31 -5.26 2.87
CA ALA A 41 -8.71 -5.45 3.22
C ALA A 41 -8.87 -5.76 4.73
N CYS A 42 -9.49 -4.83 5.46
CA CYS A 42 -9.88 -4.98 6.87
C CYS A 42 -11.11 -4.13 7.25
N VAL A 43 -11.78 -3.49 6.28
CA VAL A 43 -12.93 -2.59 6.56
C VAL A 43 -14.15 -3.41 7.00
N ALA A 44 -14.57 -4.40 6.21
CA ALA A 44 -15.67 -5.29 6.56
C ALA A 44 -15.20 -6.66 7.07
N MET A 45 -14.03 -7.11 6.63
CA MET A 45 -13.47 -8.40 7.03
C MET A 45 -12.59 -8.26 8.26
N ALA A 46 -12.77 -9.16 9.24
CA ALA A 46 -12.08 -9.14 10.51
C ALA A 46 -11.14 -10.34 10.66
N PHE A 47 -9.90 -10.20 10.20
CA PHE A 47 -8.92 -11.29 10.21
C PHE A 47 -8.08 -11.38 11.48
N GLY A 48 -8.00 -10.28 12.22
CA GLY A 48 -6.91 -9.97 13.14
C GLY A 48 -7.30 -8.87 14.10
N GLY A 49 -6.68 -8.84 15.29
CA GLY A 49 -6.68 -7.64 16.13
C GLY A 49 -6.07 -6.45 15.40
N MET A 50 -5.11 -6.69 14.50
CA MET A 50 -4.53 -5.66 13.64
C MET A 50 -5.54 -4.97 12.71
N CYS A 51 -6.67 -5.60 12.37
CA CYS A 51 -7.72 -4.93 11.56
C CYS A 51 -8.38 -3.75 12.29
N ALA A 52 -8.20 -3.62 13.61
CA ALA A 52 -8.67 -2.47 14.38
C ALA A 52 -8.09 -1.13 13.89
N ALA A 53 -6.86 -1.17 13.33
CA ALA A 53 -6.24 0.01 12.74
C ALA A 53 -7.00 0.54 11.51
N THR A 54 -7.76 -0.32 10.83
CA THR A 54 -8.62 0.05 9.69
C THR A 54 -10.07 0.26 10.12
N ASN A 55 -10.60 -0.62 10.96
CA ASN A 55 -11.95 -0.53 11.50
C ASN A 55 -11.98 -1.05 12.96
N PRO A 56 -12.09 -0.17 13.96
CA PRO A 56 -12.20 -0.57 15.37
C PRO A 56 -13.40 -1.50 15.65
N GLY A 57 -14.47 -1.42 14.86
CA GLY A 57 -15.63 -2.32 14.98
C GLY A 57 -15.30 -3.79 14.75
N SER A 58 -14.20 -4.10 14.05
CA SER A 58 -13.71 -5.48 13.93
C SER A 58 -13.37 -6.10 15.29
N LEU A 59 -13.01 -5.30 16.30
CA LEU A 59 -12.68 -5.78 17.64
C LEU A 59 -13.84 -6.50 18.35
N ALA A 60 -15.09 -6.19 17.98
CA ALA A 60 -16.28 -6.81 18.55
C ALA A 60 -16.43 -8.29 18.16
N ILE A 61 -15.78 -8.74 17.07
CA ILE A 61 -15.98 -10.08 16.50
C ILE A 61 -14.69 -10.92 16.43
N VAL A 62 -13.51 -10.34 16.69
CA VAL A 62 -12.22 -11.07 16.65
C VAL A 62 -11.85 -11.77 17.97
N GLY A 63 -12.61 -11.57 19.05
CA GLY A 63 -12.40 -12.23 20.34
C GLY A 63 -11.22 -11.70 21.16
N ASN A 64 -10.94 -12.33 22.31
CA ASN A 64 -9.74 -12.05 23.10
C ASN A 64 -8.48 -12.50 22.33
N ARG A 65 -7.53 -11.60 22.09
CA ARG A 65 -6.29 -11.95 21.37
C ARG A 65 -5.13 -10.99 21.61
N LEU A 66 -3.94 -11.54 21.46
CA LEU A 66 -2.68 -10.82 21.39
C LEU A 66 -1.96 -11.23 20.10
N GLU A 67 -1.54 -10.26 19.31
CA GLU A 67 -0.81 -10.42 18.05
C GLU A 67 0.47 -9.60 18.13
N PHE A 68 1.59 -10.14 17.67
CA PHE A 68 2.87 -9.44 17.55
C PHE A 68 3.61 -9.96 16.31
N GLY A 69 4.43 -9.12 15.70
CA GLY A 69 5.20 -9.50 14.53
C GLY A 69 6.11 -8.38 14.04
N VAL A 70 6.90 -8.70 13.03
CA VAL A 70 7.78 -7.75 12.33
C VAL A 70 7.60 -7.97 10.83
N ALA A 71 7.47 -6.89 10.07
CA ALA A 71 7.45 -6.92 8.62
C ALA A 71 8.80 -6.41 8.08
N LEU A 72 9.31 -7.05 7.05
CA LEU A 72 10.43 -6.54 6.26
C LEU A 72 9.85 -5.75 5.08
N PHE A 73 10.28 -4.50 4.94
CA PHE A 73 9.93 -3.65 3.81
C PHE A 73 11.20 -3.30 3.05
N ALA A 74 11.23 -3.62 1.76
CA ALA A 74 12.40 -3.43 0.91
C ALA A 74 12.06 -2.67 -0.37
N PRO A 75 11.98 -1.33 -0.33
CA PRO A 75 11.69 -0.53 -1.52
C PRO A 75 12.97 -0.27 -2.33
N ASP A 76 12.89 -0.48 -3.64
CA ASP A 76 13.84 0.11 -4.59
C ASP A 76 13.34 1.51 -4.95
N ARG A 77 14.06 2.54 -4.49
CA ARG A 77 13.67 3.94 -4.69
C ARG A 77 14.88 4.80 -5.04
N GLY A 78 14.72 5.59 -6.09
CA GLY A 78 15.66 6.59 -6.55
C GLY A 78 14.98 7.56 -7.49
N PHE A 79 15.61 8.71 -7.71
CA PHE A 79 15.17 9.68 -8.71
C PHE A 79 16.37 10.32 -9.39
N VAL A 80 16.16 10.84 -10.60
CA VAL A 80 17.14 11.64 -11.33
C VAL A 80 16.68 13.07 -11.27
N ALA A 81 17.53 13.95 -10.73
CA ALA A 81 17.40 15.39 -10.86
C ALA A 81 18.12 15.80 -12.16
N ASP A 82 17.39 16.48 -13.04
CA ASP A 82 17.89 17.06 -14.28
C ASP A 82 17.27 18.45 -14.41
N ASP A 83 18.11 19.48 -14.53
CA ASP A 83 17.70 20.86 -14.73
C ASP A 83 17.01 20.99 -16.10
N LEU A 84 15.67 20.90 -16.08
CA LEU A 84 14.86 21.06 -17.28
C LEU A 84 14.92 22.50 -17.83
N VAL A 85 15.38 23.49 -17.03
CA VAL A 85 15.44 24.91 -17.40
C VAL A 85 16.69 25.58 -16.80
N PRO A 86 17.79 25.68 -17.56
CA PRO A 86 19.06 26.24 -17.09
C PRO A 86 18.90 27.57 -16.36
N GLY A 87 19.24 27.61 -15.07
CA GLY A 87 19.21 28.82 -14.24
C GLY A 87 17.90 29.08 -13.49
N ALA A 88 16.96 28.13 -13.47
CA ALA A 88 15.73 28.21 -12.67
C ALA A 88 15.96 28.11 -11.15
N GLY A 89 17.17 27.75 -10.72
CA GLY A 89 17.51 27.65 -9.30
C GLY A 89 16.84 26.43 -8.66
N ASP A 90 17.04 25.25 -9.26
CA ASP A 90 16.46 24.03 -8.74
C ASP A 90 16.98 23.71 -7.33
N PRO A 91 16.09 23.34 -6.39
CA PRO A 91 16.46 23.08 -5.00
C PRO A 91 17.29 21.81 -4.80
N ILE A 92 17.38 20.96 -5.82
CA ILE A 92 18.13 19.71 -5.82
C ILE A 92 19.15 19.78 -6.96
N PRO A 93 20.46 19.64 -6.70
CA PRO A 93 21.47 19.62 -7.76
C PRO A 93 21.26 18.48 -8.76
N ASP A 94 21.70 18.68 -9.99
CA ASP A 94 21.67 17.64 -11.01
C ASP A 94 22.43 16.38 -10.55
N GLY A 95 21.80 15.23 -10.76
CA GLY A 95 22.39 13.96 -10.36
C GLY A 95 21.37 12.84 -10.20
N THR A 96 21.89 11.61 -10.08
CA THR A 96 21.10 10.44 -9.70
C THR A 96 21.18 10.24 -8.21
N TYR A 97 20.01 10.20 -7.56
CA TYR A 97 19.88 10.00 -6.13
C TYR A 97 19.18 8.67 -5.86
N ASN A 98 19.88 7.75 -5.21
CA ASN A 98 19.33 6.46 -4.80
C ASN A 98 19.17 6.41 -3.28
N SER A 99 18.27 5.54 -2.81
CA SER A 99 18.12 5.28 -1.37
C SER A 99 19.44 4.78 -0.77
N GLU A 100 19.82 5.31 0.39
CA GLU A 100 20.94 4.76 1.17
C GLU A 100 20.55 3.47 1.91
N ASN A 101 19.25 3.24 2.10
CA ASN A 101 18.71 2.10 2.84
C ASN A 101 17.66 1.39 2.00
N ASP A 102 17.88 0.10 1.77
CA ASP A 102 16.98 -0.76 0.99
C ASP A 102 16.11 -1.65 1.86
N PHE A 103 16.37 -1.73 3.18
CA PHE A 103 15.65 -2.61 4.08
C PHE A 103 15.21 -1.89 5.35
N PHE A 104 13.93 -2.05 5.67
CA PHE A 104 13.29 -1.47 6.85
C PHE A 104 12.56 -2.56 7.61
N LEU A 105 12.86 -2.70 8.90
CA LEU A 105 12.11 -3.57 9.80
C LEU A 105 11.00 -2.77 10.47
N ILE A 106 9.76 -3.26 10.34
CA ILE A 106 8.55 -2.58 10.83
C ILE A 106 7.87 -3.49 11.87
N PRO A 107 8.09 -3.26 13.17
CA PRO A 107 7.40 -4.01 14.21
C PRO A 107 5.92 -3.64 14.27
N HIS A 108 5.09 -4.59 14.69
CA HIS A 108 3.66 -4.37 14.89
C HIS A 108 3.09 -5.32 15.96
N PHE A 109 2.05 -4.87 16.67
CA PHE A 109 1.33 -5.67 17.64
C PHE A 109 -0.12 -5.18 17.77
N ALA A 110 -1.01 -6.05 18.26
CA ALA A 110 -2.38 -5.71 18.63
C ALA A 110 -2.80 -6.51 19.85
N TYR A 111 -3.61 -5.88 20.71
CA TYR A 111 -4.23 -6.53 21.86
C TYR A 111 -5.73 -6.22 21.87
N ASN A 112 -6.55 -7.26 22.00
CA ASN A 112 -7.98 -7.15 22.16
C ASN A 112 -8.46 -7.96 23.37
N ARG A 113 -9.34 -7.36 24.16
CA ARG A 113 -10.05 -8.00 25.25
C ARG A 113 -11.53 -7.65 25.14
N MET A 114 -12.37 -8.65 25.06
CA MET A 114 -13.82 -8.49 25.09
C MET A 114 -14.27 -8.02 26.47
N LEU A 115 -15.22 -7.08 26.48
CA LEU A 115 -15.89 -6.56 27.66
C LEU A 115 -16.98 -7.52 28.13
#